data_AF-J0RX77-F1
#
_entry.id   AF-J0RX77-F1
#
_cell.length_a   1.000
_cell.length_b   1.000
_cell.length_c   1.000
_cell.angle_alpha   90.00
_cell.angle_beta   90.00
_cell.angle_gamma   90.00
#
_symmetry.space_group_name_H-M   'P 1'
#
loop_
_entity.id
_entity.type
_entity.pdbx_description
1 polymer ?
#
loop_
_entity_poly.entity_id
_entity_poly.type
_entity_poly.pdbx_seq_one_letter_code
_entity_poly.pdbx_strand_id
1 'polypeptide(L)'
;MAGPDPEYCRFGSGVLGTYAEHLAAEADGVRAAADIEHIHRMRVASRRLRAALPIFAECFGRGAYRRWRREIREVTRALGAARDADVQIAFLRSYLATVPAEGEPRFGLHFSAEAGGAAAPAAPLRTGVECLLLRLSQRRAALQPAVAAAMDDLEAAGTAGAIAAACRERMAGADVRSPYALEQAFVHISLCLDDLFSHAASVADPAAEKEHHAMRIAAKRLRYTMETFAPLYPGELKSEIAALKKLQDYLGDIHDCDVWAAFLPGFLEEERERCRTYFGHEGAMAAIEPGILRLREERMARRRALFDDFAAYWADLGRSGSWDGLGDAIGGGKPVTIALIGDVHANLPALEAVLRDARERGAIAVLDAGDAVGYGPFPEETVAYLREQGVLSVVGNYDRQVLAAGGKKKALPKDPEKRLAVRWAYEHLSKEGRSSLASLPEHRRLAPGSRRILLCHGSPEAIDEYLDADTPASRLAAIARTASADVIVSGHAHRPSAREVGGVWFVNTGSVGRPDDGDPRACYALLQTSPFSVCHLRVPYDVERTVAAVLEAGLPPSFARIFLEGRPLDALDGGEVSVSCTVEEDHEEG
;
A
#
# COMPACT_ATOMS: atom_id res chain seq x y z
N MET A 1 -0.64 11.60 25.81
CA MET A 1 -0.14 10.92 24.61
C MET A 1 0.20 9.50 25.00
N ALA A 2 -0.68 8.55 24.66
CA ALA A 2 -0.22 7.18 24.59
C ALA A 2 0.81 7.10 23.45
N GLY A 3 2.00 6.55 23.72
CA GLY A 3 2.97 6.28 22.67
C GLY A 3 2.45 5.20 21.71
N PRO A 4 3.15 4.93 20.59
CA PRO A 4 2.80 3.81 19.73
C PRO A 4 2.80 2.50 20.55
N ASP A 5 1.93 1.56 20.17
CA ASP A 5 1.77 0.28 20.87
C ASP A 5 3.16 -0.36 21.18
N PRO A 6 3.51 -0.55 22.47
CA PRO A 6 4.84 -1.03 22.84
C PRO A 6 5.17 -2.40 22.24
N GLU A 7 4.18 -3.27 22.08
CA GLU A 7 4.36 -4.61 21.52
C GLU A 7 4.60 -4.56 20.01
N TYR A 8 3.85 -3.77 19.26
CA TYR A 8 4.11 -3.50 17.85
C TYR A 8 5.49 -2.90 17.62
N CYS A 9 5.92 -1.97 18.47
CA CYS A 9 7.26 -1.41 18.35
C CYS A 9 8.36 -2.40 18.70
N ARG A 10 8.14 -3.31 19.66
CA ARG A 10 9.04 -4.43 19.94
C ARG A 10 9.17 -5.37 18.74
N PHE A 11 8.04 -5.75 18.14
CA PHE A 11 8.02 -6.56 16.93
C PHE A 11 8.81 -5.90 15.79
N GLY A 12 8.49 -4.64 15.50
CA GLY A 12 9.18 -3.87 14.46
C GLY A 12 10.69 -3.74 14.72
N SER A 13 11.09 -3.55 15.97
CA SER A 13 12.52 -3.53 16.37
C SER A 13 13.22 -4.86 16.10
N GLY A 14 12.60 -6.00 16.39
CA GLY A 14 13.18 -7.32 16.07
C GLY A 14 13.42 -7.51 14.57
N VAL A 15 12.44 -7.13 13.74
CA VAL A 15 12.54 -7.24 12.28
C VAL A 15 13.58 -6.28 11.71
N LEU A 16 13.52 -5.00 12.09
CA LEU A 16 14.44 -3.97 11.59
C LEU A 16 15.88 -4.20 12.07
N GLY A 17 16.07 -4.64 13.31
CA GLY A 17 17.38 -5.01 13.85
C GLY A 17 18.03 -6.11 13.02
N THR A 18 17.30 -7.19 12.75
CA THR A 18 17.77 -8.30 11.90
C THR A 18 18.20 -7.83 10.51
N TYR A 19 17.38 -6.99 9.86
CA TYR A 19 17.75 -6.48 8.53
C TYR A 19 18.94 -5.51 8.55
N ALA A 20 19.09 -4.72 9.61
CA ALA A 20 20.25 -3.84 9.80
C ALA A 20 21.55 -4.64 10.03
N GLU A 21 21.48 -5.73 10.79
CA GLU A 21 22.61 -6.65 10.99
C GLU A 21 23.03 -7.32 9.68
N HIS A 22 22.08 -7.85 8.90
CA HIS A 22 22.37 -8.40 7.57
C HIS A 22 22.97 -7.34 6.62
N LEU A 23 22.53 -6.09 6.71
CA LEU A 23 23.11 -5.02 5.90
C LEU A 23 24.57 -4.77 6.29
N ALA A 24 24.87 -4.68 7.59
CA ALA A 24 26.21 -4.43 8.10
C ALA A 24 27.18 -5.57 7.78
N ALA A 25 26.74 -6.82 7.88
CA ALA A 25 27.56 -8.00 7.64
C ALA A 25 28.12 -8.11 6.22
N GLU A 26 27.49 -7.47 5.23
CA GLU A 26 27.88 -7.55 3.83
C GLU A 26 28.78 -6.38 3.37
N ALA A 27 28.93 -5.33 4.19
CA ALA A 27 29.59 -4.08 3.78
C ALA A 27 31.06 -4.30 3.33
N ASP A 28 31.83 -5.07 4.09
CA ASP A 28 33.23 -5.37 3.75
C ASP A 28 33.36 -6.21 2.48
N GLY A 29 32.48 -7.20 2.30
CA GLY A 29 32.44 -8.02 1.10
C GLY A 29 32.07 -7.22 -0.15
N VAL A 30 31.15 -6.25 -0.02
CA VAL A 30 30.78 -5.33 -1.10
C VAL A 30 31.93 -4.39 -1.46
N ARG A 31 32.66 -3.89 -0.46
CA ARG A 31 33.84 -3.03 -0.66
C ARG A 31 34.94 -3.79 -1.39
N ALA A 32 35.21 -5.03 -0.99
CA ALA A 32 36.24 -5.89 -1.60
C ALA A 32 35.89 -6.35 -3.03
N ALA A 33 34.59 -6.51 -3.34
CA ALA A 33 34.09 -6.98 -4.64
C ALA A 33 34.70 -8.30 -5.15
N ALA A 34 35.09 -9.19 -4.23
CA ALA A 34 35.59 -10.52 -4.56
C ALA A 34 34.46 -11.49 -4.97
N ASP A 35 33.27 -11.32 -4.42
CA ASP A 35 32.08 -12.13 -4.71
C ASP A 35 30.85 -11.23 -4.92
N ILE A 36 30.19 -11.40 -6.08
CA ILE A 36 29.00 -10.66 -6.47
C ILE A 36 27.80 -10.91 -5.55
N GLU A 37 27.82 -12.00 -4.77
CA GLU A 37 26.74 -12.35 -3.85
C GLU A 37 26.69 -11.46 -2.61
N HIS A 38 27.81 -10.82 -2.22
CA HIS A 38 27.78 -9.78 -1.18
C HIS A 38 26.89 -8.60 -1.61
N ILE A 39 27.04 -8.14 -2.86
CA ILE A 39 26.18 -7.09 -3.42
C ILE A 39 24.72 -7.55 -3.50
N HIS A 40 24.49 -8.82 -3.85
CA HIS A 40 23.13 -9.38 -3.88
C HIS A 40 22.46 -9.31 -2.50
N ARG A 41 23.10 -9.90 -1.48
CA ARG A 41 22.56 -10.02 -0.12
C ARG A 41 22.36 -8.64 0.51
N MET A 42 23.33 -7.73 0.36
CA MET A 42 23.20 -6.36 0.84
C MET A 42 22.06 -5.59 0.14
N ARG A 43 21.89 -5.77 -1.17
CA ARG A 43 20.78 -5.16 -1.92
C ARG A 43 19.42 -5.71 -1.46
N VAL A 44 19.34 -7.00 -1.10
CA VAL A 44 18.13 -7.59 -0.53
C VAL A 44 17.83 -7.01 0.86
N ALA A 45 18.82 -6.97 1.76
CA ALA A 45 18.67 -6.40 3.10
C ALA A 45 18.24 -4.92 3.07
N SER A 46 18.90 -4.10 2.24
CA SER A 46 18.55 -2.69 2.07
C SER A 46 17.14 -2.48 1.51
N ARG A 47 16.68 -3.31 0.56
CA ARG A 47 15.29 -3.26 0.07
C ARG A 47 14.26 -3.62 1.13
N ARG A 48 14.53 -4.64 1.96
CA ARG A 48 13.68 -5.02 3.09
C ARG A 48 13.61 -3.89 4.13
N LEU A 49 14.74 -3.26 4.48
CA LEU A 49 14.74 -2.06 5.33
C LEU A 49 13.93 -0.92 4.73
N ARG A 50 14.04 -0.66 3.42
CA ARG A 50 13.24 0.39 2.75
C ARG A 50 11.73 0.12 2.76
N ALA A 51 11.33 -1.15 2.77
CA ALA A 51 9.94 -1.56 2.87
C ALA A 51 9.44 -1.49 4.32
N ALA A 52 10.23 -1.95 5.29
CA ALA A 52 9.85 -2.05 6.70
C ALA A 52 9.99 -0.74 7.48
N LEU A 53 11.00 0.10 7.23
CA LEU A 53 11.21 1.34 8.00
C LEU A 53 10.00 2.28 7.99
N PRO A 54 9.30 2.51 6.87
CA PRO A 54 8.09 3.33 6.85
C PRO A 54 6.93 2.74 7.67
N ILE A 55 6.81 1.42 7.76
CA ILE A 55 5.76 0.70 8.50
C ILE A 55 5.87 0.99 10.00
N PHE A 56 7.11 0.97 10.52
CA PHE A 56 7.39 1.20 11.94
C PHE A 56 7.86 2.63 12.23
N ALA A 57 7.55 3.60 11.36
CA ALA A 57 8.09 4.95 11.46
C ALA A 57 7.74 5.64 12.79
N GLU A 58 6.56 5.35 13.34
CA GLU A 58 6.07 5.91 14.61
C GLU A 58 6.81 5.37 15.83
N CYS A 59 7.40 4.18 15.72
CA CYS A 59 8.20 3.57 16.78
C CYS A 59 9.53 4.27 17.02
N PHE A 60 9.94 5.16 16.12
CA PHE A 60 11.22 5.87 16.19
C PHE A 60 11.00 7.38 16.10
N GLY A 61 11.93 8.17 16.67
CA GLY A 61 11.87 9.62 16.57
C GLY A 61 11.91 10.08 15.10
N ARG A 62 11.04 11.03 14.71
CA ARG A 62 10.91 11.53 13.32
C ARG A 62 12.25 11.93 12.69
N GLY A 63 13.16 12.51 13.46
CA GLY A 63 14.51 12.89 13.01
C GLY A 63 15.37 11.68 12.64
N ALA A 64 15.47 10.69 13.52
CA ALA A 64 16.23 9.46 13.30
C ALA A 64 15.68 8.68 12.10
N TYR A 65 14.35 8.47 12.05
CA TYR A 65 13.69 7.80 10.93
C TYR A 65 13.99 8.45 9.57
N ARG A 66 13.84 9.79 9.46
CA ARG A 66 14.10 10.51 8.20
C ARG A 66 15.54 10.35 7.73
N ARG A 67 16.49 10.42 8.67
CA ARG A 67 17.91 10.23 8.39
C ARG A 67 18.18 8.82 7.87
N TRP A 68 17.78 7.79 8.63
CA TRP A 68 17.98 6.38 8.25
C TRP A 68 17.36 6.06 6.90
N ARG A 69 16.13 6.52 6.64
CA ARG A 69 15.43 6.30 5.37
C ARG A 69 16.20 6.89 4.18
N ARG A 70 16.84 8.05 4.34
CA ARG A 70 17.65 8.68 3.29
C ARG A 70 18.91 7.87 3.02
N GLU A 71 19.68 7.55 4.06
CA GLU A 71 20.95 6.84 3.96
C GLU A 71 20.76 5.43 3.36
N ILE A 72 19.77 4.66 3.82
CA ILE A 72 19.46 3.34 3.24
C ILE A 72 19.02 3.46 1.77
N ARG A 73 18.34 4.55 1.38
CA ARG A 73 17.95 4.78 -0.02
C ARG A 73 19.17 5.01 -0.91
N GLU A 74 20.15 5.78 -0.44
CA GLU A 74 21.39 6.06 -1.16
C GLU A 74 22.19 4.78 -1.39
N VAL A 75 22.37 3.96 -0.35
CA VAL A 75 22.99 2.63 -0.43
C VAL A 75 22.26 1.74 -1.44
N THR A 76 20.93 1.64 -1.34
CA THR A 76 20.15 0.81 -2.27
C THR A 76 20.33 1.26 -3.73
N ARG A 77 20.49 2.56 -3.97
CA ARG A 77 20.69 3.12 -5.32
C ARG A 77 22.09 2.78 -5.84
N ALA A 78 23.13 2.94 -5.03
CA ALA A 78 24.50 2.62 -5.41
C ALA A 78 24.66 1.13 -5.77
N LEU A 79 24.09 0.24 -4.96
CA LEU A 79 24.10 -1.21 -5.19
C LEU A 79 23.30 -1.63 -6.43
N GLY A 80 22.28 -0.85 -6.81
CA GLY A 80 21.37 -1.17 -7.91
C GLY A 80 22.10 -1.35 -9.24
N ALA A 81 22.82 -0.32 -9.68
CA ALA A 81 23.49 -0.33 -10.98
C ALA A 81 24.59 -1.40 -11.08
N ALA A 82 25.33 -1.62 -9.98
CA ALA A 82 26.35 -2.65 -9.93
C ALA A 82 25.74 -4.06 -10.03
N ARG A 83 24.70 -4.36 -9.24
CA ARG A 83 24.05 -5.68 -9.30
C ARG A 83 23.40 -5.94 -10.65
N ASP A 84 22.79 -4.93 -11.26
CA ASP A 84 22.15 -5.11 -12.56
C ASP A 84 23.20 -5.47 -13.63
N ALA A 85 24.39 -4.83 -13.60
CA ALA A 85 25.51 -5.21 -14.46
C ALA A 85 26.04 -6.62 -14.14
N ASP A 86 26.17 -7.01 -12.87
CA ASP A 86 26.60 -8.36 -12.47
C ASP A 86 25.64 -9.44 -13.02
N VAL A 87 24.33 -9.21 -12.92
CA VAL A 87 23.29 -10.12 -13.46
C VAL A 87 23.37 -10.20 -14.98
N GLN A 88 23.52 -9.07 -15.67
CA GLN A 88 23.66 -9.05 -17.13
C GLN A 88 24.93 -9.80 -17.59
N ILE A 89 26.05 -9.62 -16.90
CA ILE A 89 27.31 -10.32 -17.19
C ILE A 89 27.14 -11.84 -17.00
N ALA A 90 26.52 -12.27 -15.88
CA ALA A 90 26.27 -13.68 -15.60
C ALA A 90 25.35 -14.31 -16.66
N PHE A 91 24.31 -13.58 -17.09
CA PHE A 91 23.42 -13.99 -18.17
C PHE A 91 24.19 -14.16 -19.49
N LEU A 92 24.99 -13.17 -19.91
CA LEU A 92 25.73 -13.24 -21.18
C LEU A 92 26.78 -14.35 -21.19
N ARG A 93 27.45 -14.62 -20.07
CA ARG A 93 28.36 -15.77 -19.96
C ARG A 93 27.62 -17.10 -20.17
N SER A 94 26.46 -17.25 -19.55
CA SER A 94 25.61 -18.43 -19.71
C SER A 94 25.09 -18.55 -21.15
N TYR A 95 24.69 -17.43 -21.75
CA TYR A 95 24.25 -17.38 -23.14
C TYR A 95 25.37 -17.75 -24.12
N LEU A 96 26.58 -17.22 -23.94
CA LEU A 96 27.74 -17.56 -24.77
C LEU A 96 28.13 -19.03 -24.69
N ALA A 97 27.83 -19.73 -23.60
CA ALA A 97 28.02 -21.17 -23.51
C ALA A 97 27.06 -21.97 -24.42
N THR A 98 25.94 -21.36 -24.85
CA THR A 98 24.95 -21.98 -25.75
C THR A 98 25.17 -21.65 -27.23
N VAL A 99 26.02 -20.64 -27.53
CA VAL A 99 26.33 -20.21 -28.90
C VAL A 99 27.61 -20.94 -29.38
N PRO A 100 27.54 -21.75 -30.46
CA PRO A 100 28.71 -22.46 -31.00
C PRO A 100 29.87 -21.52 -31.35
N ALA A 101 31.11 -22.03 -31.26
CA ALA A 101 32.28 -21.25 -31.66
C ALA A 101 32.28 -20.99 -33.17
N GLU A 102 32.85 -19.86 -33.59
CA GLU A 102 32.93 -19.50 -35.01
C GLU A 102 33.76 -20.54 -35.78
N GLY A 103 33.13 -21.22 -36.74
CA GLY A 103 33.77 -22.27 -37.55
C GLY A 103 33.50 -23.71 -37.12
N GLU A 104 32.73 -23.97 -36.07
CA GLU A 104 32.27 -25.33 -35.73
C GLU A 104 31.06 -25.76 -36.57
N PRO A 105 31.02 -27.01 -37.10
CA PRO A 105 29.89 -27.51 -37.88
C PRO A 105 28.61 -27.56 -37.03
N ARG A 106 27.54 -26.92 -37.51
CA ARG A 106 26.20 -27.01 -36.91
C ARG A 106 25.61 -28.40 -37.16
N PHE A 107 25.86 -29.34 -36.24
CA PHE A 107 25.15 -30.62 -36.24
C PHE A 107 23.81 -30.46 -35.52
N GLY A 108 22.70 -30.61 -36.26
CA GLY A 108 21.37 -30.85 -35.67
C GLY A 108 20.44 -29.64 -35.58
N LEU A 109 20.07 -29.05 -36.72
CA LEU A 109 18.75 -28.41 -36.93
C LEU A 109 18.42 -28.56 -38.43
N HIS A 110 17.86 -29.72 -38.79
CA HIS A 110 17.31 -29.94 -40.13
C HIS A 110 16.05 -29.09 -40.30
N PHE A 111 16.18 -27.95 -40.99
CA PHE A 111 15.11 -27.43 -41.83
C PHE A 111 15.45 -27.80 -43.28
N SER A 112 14.46 -28.34 -43.97
CA SER A 112 14.53 -28.97 -45.29
C SER A 112 15.42 -28.22 -46.29
N ALA A 113 16.46 -28.89 -46.76
CA ALA A 113 17.29 -28.46 -47.86
C ALA A 113 16.56 -28.72 -49.19
N GLU A 114 16.24 -27.67 -49.92
CA GLU A 114 16.22 -27.70 -51.38
C GLU A 114 16.91 -26.46 -51.95
N ALA A 115 17.59 -26.67 -53.08
CA ALA A 115 18.31 -25.72 -53.93
C ALA A 115 19.77 -25.39 -53.53
N GLY A 116 20.69 -25.90 -54.36
CA GLY A 116 22.12 -25.68 -54.30
C GLY A 116 22.51 -24.21 -54.45
N GLY A 117 23.32 -23.77 -53.50
CA GLY A 117 24.17 -22.60 -53.51
C GLY A 117 25.22 -22.82 -52.43
N ALA A 118 26.47 -22.40 -52.66
CA ALA A 118 27.50 -22.45 -51.62
C ALA A 118 26.92 -21.82 -50.33
N ALA A 119 26.84 -22.59 -49.24
CA ALA A 119 26.29 -22.12 -47.98
C ALA A 119 27.04 -20.85 -47.59
N ALA A 120 26.33 -19.71 -47.52
CA ALA A 120 26.89 -18.47 -47.03
C ALA A 120 27.54 -18.76 -45.66
N PRO A 121 28.76 -18.25 -45.37
CA PRO A 121 29.38 -18.46 -44.08
C PRO A 121 28.39 -18.02 -42.99
N ALA A 122 28.15 -18.89 -42.01
CA ALA A 122 27.22 -18.60 -40.93
C ALA A 122 27.61 -17.27 -40.29
N ALA A 123 26.65 -16.34 -40.18
CA ALA A 123 26.93 -15.02 -39.62
C ALA A 123 27.58 -15.15 -38.23
N PRO A 124 28.61 -14.33 -37.91
CA PRO A 124 29.32 -14.40 -36.64
C PRO A 124 28.39 -13.96 -35.50
N LEU A 125 27.83 -14.94 -34.77
CA LEU A 125 26.91 -14.68 -33.67
C LEU A 125 27.64 -14.40 -32.35
N ARG A 126 28.87 -14.90 -32.20
CA ARG A 126 29.60 -14.89 -30.94
C ARG A 126 30.29 -13.55 -30.69
N THR A 127 30.98 -13.03 -31.71
CA THR A 127 31.76 -11.78 -31.64
C THR A 127 30.94 -10.60 -31.07
N GLY A 128 29.70 -10.40 -31.55
CA GLY A 128 28.85 -9.31 -31.05
C GLY A 128 28.52 -9.42 -29.56
N VAL A 129 28.22 -10.63 -29.10
CA VAL A 129 27.85 -10.88 -27.70
C VAL A 129 29.08 -10.78 -26.78
N GLU A 130 30.26 -11.19 -27.25
CA GLU A 130 31.53 -11.00 -26.53
C GLU A 130 31.89 -9.51 -26.40
N CYS A 131 31.66 -8.72 -27.46
CA CYS A 131 31.82 -7.26 -27.40
C CYS A 131 30.90 -6.64 -26.33
N LEU A 132 29.62 -7.03 -26.33
CA LEU A 132 28.65 -6.60 -25.33
C LEU A 132 29.07 -6.97 -23.90
N LEU A 133 29.53 -8.20 -23.70
CA LEU A 133 30.04 -8.69 -22.41
C LEU A 133 31.24 -7.85 -21.94
N LEU A 134 32.17 -7.53 -22.84
CA LEU A 134 33.31 -6.67 -22.55
C LEU A 134 32.85 -5.28 -22.08
N ARG A 135 31.92 -4.64 -22.80
CA ARG A 135 31.40 -3.30 -22.42
C ARG A 135 30.72 -3.30 -21.06
N LEU A 136 29.90 -4.31 -20.79
CA LEU A 136 29.23 -4.43 -19.48
C LEU A 136 30.23 -4.71 -18.36
N SER A 137 31.26 -5.51 -18.61
CA SER A 137 32.35 -5.77 -17.64
C SER A 137 33.12 -4.48 -17.32
N GLN A 138 33.45 -3.69 -18.34
CA GLN A 138 34.09 -2.37 -18.17
C GLN A 138 33.21 -1.41 -17.38
N ARG A 139 31.91 -1.35 -17.70
CA ARG A 139 30.94 -0.55 -16.95
C ARG A 139 30.84 -0.99 -15.49
N ARG A 140 30.79 -2.29 -15.21
CA ARG A 140 30.73 -2.81 -13.84
C ARG A 140 31.97 -2.41 -13.03
N ALA A 141 33.16 -2.51 -13.63
CA ALA A 141 34.40 -2.07 -13.00
C ALA A 141 34.37 -0.56 -12.69
N ALA A 142 33.88 0.27 -13.63
CA ALA A 142 33.75 1.71 -13.44
C ALA A 142 32.74 2.12 -12.34
N LEU A 143 31.78 1.26 -12.00
CA LEU A 143 30.82 1.49 -10.92
C LEU A 143 31.39 1.19 -9.52
N GLN A 144 32.45 0.38 -9.41
CA GLN A 144 32.97 -0.07 -8.12
C GLN A 144 33.41 1.07 -7.18
N PRO A 145 34.10 2.14 -7.64
CA PRO A 145 34.48 3.24 -6.77
C PRO A 145 33.28 3.92 -6.09
N ALA A 146 32.18 4.11 -6.82
CA ALA A 146 30.97 4.71 -6.27
C ALA A 146 30.27 3.77 -5.27
N VAL A 147 30.31 2.45 -5.50
CA VAL A 147 29.80 1.45 -4.56
C VAL A 147 30.62 1.48 -3.27
N ALA A 148 31.96 1.49 -3.37
CA ALA A 148 32.86 1.55 -2.22
C ALA A 148 32.64 2.82 -1.40
N ALA A 149 32.57 3.99 -2.06
CA ALA A 149 32.27 5.26 -1.39
C ALA A 149 30.94 5.23 -0.63
N ALA A 150 29.89 4.61 -1.21
CA ALA A 150 28.62 4.45 -0.52
C ALA A 150 28.70 3.53 0.72
N MET A 151 29.63 2.57 0.75
CA MET A 151 29.88 1.75 1.95
C MET A 151 30.60 2.57 3.02
N ASP A 152 31.59 3.36 2.61
CA ASP A 152 32.34 4.23 3.52
C ASP A 152 31.44 5.31 4.14
N ASP A 153 30.55 5.92 3.35
CA ASP A 153 29.54 6.87 3.83
C ASP A 153 28.56 6.22 4.82
N LEU A 154 28.10 4.99 4.53
CA LEU A 154 27.21 4.23 5.42
C LEU A 154 27.88 3.91 6.77
N GLU A 155 29.15 3.50 6.72
CA GLU A 155 29.95 3.19 7.90
C GLU A 155 30.22 4.45 8.73
N ALA A 156 30.66 5.53 8.09
CA ALA A 156 30.89 6.83 8.73
C ALA A 156 29.62 7.39 9.37
N ALA A 157 28.46 7.21 8.72
CA ALA A 157 27.17 7.60 9.28
C ALA A 157 26.76 6.73 10.49
N GLY A 158 27.29 5.52 10.62
CA GLY A 158 26.93 4.55 11.66
C GLY A 158 25.47 4.10 11.57
N THR A 159 24.83 4.22 10.41
CA THR A 159 23.37 4.06 10.26
C THR A 159 22.88 2.68 10.69
N ALA A 160 23.53 1.61 10.20
CA ALA A 160 23.14 0.24 10.54
C ALA A 160 23.29 -0.04 12.04
N GLY A 161 24.39 0.43 12.64
CA GLY A 161 24.63 0.33 14.08
C GLY A 161 23.62 1.13 14.91
N ALA A 162 23.25 2.33 14.45
CA ALA A 162 22.25 3.18 15.10
C ALA A 162 20.84 2.55 15.07
N ILE A 163 20.44 1.97 13.92
CA ILE A 163 19.18 1.22 13.82
C ILE A 163 19.21 0.02 14.78
N ALA A 164 20.27 -0.78 14.75
CA ALA A 164 20.39 -1.97 15.59
C ALA A 164 20.39 -1.62 17.10
N ALA A 165 21.09 -0.55 17.50
CA ALA A 165 21.09 -0.07 18.89
C ALA A 165 19.70 0.37 19.35
N ALA A 166 19.03 1.21 18.56
CA ALA A 166 17.67 1.67 18.86
C ALA A 166 16.66 0.51 18.94
N CYS A 167 16.88 -0.56 18.18
CA CYS A 167 16.07 -1.77 18.24
C CYS A 167 16.35 -2.60 19.50
N ARG A 168 17.63 -2.82 19.85
CA ARG A 168 18.02 -3.62 21.03
C ARG A 168 17.49 -3.04 22.34
N GLU A 169 17.51 -1.72 22.50
CA GLU A 169 16.96 -1.04 23.69
C GLU A 169 15.49 -1.37 23.95
N ARG A 170 14.73 -1.73 22.91
CA ARG A 170 13.28 -1.97 22.98
C ARG A 170 12.91 -3.44 23.17
N MET A 171 13.76 -4.39 22.80
CA MET A 171 13.44 -5.83 22.78
C MET A 171 13.44 -6.54 24.15
N ALA A 172 13.58 -5.82 25.27
CA ALA A 172 13.54 -6.43 26.60
C ALA A 172 12.09 -6.80 27.01
N GLY A 173 11.78 -8.10 27.07
CA GLY A 173 10.50 -8.66 27.57
C GLY A 173 9.62 -9.26 26.46
N ALA A 174 9.21 -10.53 26.59
CA ALA A 174 8.57 -11.34 25.55
C ALA A 174 7.04 -11.45 25.70
N ASP A 175 6.29 -10.99 24.70
CA ASP A 175 5.54 -11.76 23.68
C ASP A 175 5.31 -10.79 22.50
N VAL A 176 5.35 -11.29 21.26
CA VAL A 176 5.51 -10.50 20.03
C VAL A 176 4.19 -10.40 19.24
N ARG A 177 3.14 -11.06 19.71
CA ARG A 177 1.83 -11.17 19.04
C ARG A 177 0.78 -10.32 19.74
N SER A 178 0.80 -9.01 19.50
CA SER A 178 -0.28 -8.13 19.95
C SER A 178 -1.43 -8.11 18.93
N PRO A 179 -2.70 -7.97 19.38
CA PRO A 179 -3.83 -7.73 18.49
C PRO A 179 -3.60 -6.53 17.57
N TYR A 180 -2.97 -5.47 18.08
CA TYR A 180 -2.63 -4.29 17.29
C TYR A 180 -1.60 -4.58 16.20
N ALA A 181 -0.58 -5.42 16.47
CA ALA A 181 0.39 -5.81 15.46
C ALA A 181 -0.24 -6.64 14.33
N LEU A 182 -1.22 -7.50 14.64
CA LEU A 182 -2.00 -8.24 13.65
C LEU A 182 -2.91 -7.33 12.82
N GLU A 183 -3.54 -6.33 13.44
CA GLU A 183 -4.31 -5.30 12.73
C GLU A 183 -3.41 -4.51 11.76
N GLN A 184 -2.24 -4.04 12.21
CA GLN A 184 -1.28 -3.36 11.34
C GLN A 184 -0.78 -4.25 10.21
N ALA A 185 -0.54 -5.54 10.48
CA ALA A 185 -0.16 -6.50 9.46
C ALA A 185 -1.26 -6.66 8.40
N PHE A 186 -2.51 -6.87 8.84
CA PHE A 186 -3.67 -6.98 7.97
C PHE A 186 -3.82 -5.74 7.07
N VAL A 187 -3.74 -4.55 7.64
CA VAL A 187 -3.85 -3.27 6.92
C VAL A 187 -2.75 -3.14 5.88
N HIS A 188 -1.48 -3.28 6.28
CA HIS A 188 -0.36 -3.05 5.38
C HIS A 188 -0.29 -4.09 4.25
N ILE A 189 -0.64 -5.35 4.52
CA ILE A 189 -0.72 -6.39 3.49
C ILE A 189 -1.89 -6.09 2.54
N SER A 190 -3.07 -5.74 3.06
CA SER A 190 -4.25 -5.42 2.24
C SER A 190 -4.04 -4.21 1.32
N LEU A 191 -3.31 -3.19 1.78
CA LEU A 191 -2.94 -2.02 0.97
C LEU A 191 -1.96 -2.41 -0.16
N CYS A 192 -0.98 -3.27 0.11
CA CYS A 192 -0.06 -3.74 -0.91
C CYS A 192 -0.73 -4.69 -1.91
N LEU A 193 -1.72 -5.45 -1.46
CA LEU A 193 -2.50 -6.34 -2.31
C LEU A 193 -3.42 -5.55 -3.25
N ASP A 194 -4.02 -4.45 -2.78
CA ASP A 194 -4.73 -3.51 -3.66
C ASP A 194 -3.81 -2.87 -4.71
N ASP A 195 -2.61 -2.40 -4.33
CA ASP A 195 -1.60 -1.87 -5.27
C ASP A 195 -1.31 -2.90 -6.39
N LEU A 196 -1.17 -4.18 -6.03
CA LEU A 196 -0.99 -5.26 -7.01
C LEU A 196 -2.22 -5.43 -7.93
N PHE A 197 -3.43 -5.48 -7.37
CA PHE A 197 -4.66 -5.63 -8.15
C PHE A 197 -4.99 -4.41 -9.00
N SER A 198 -4.50 -3.22 -8.67
CA SER A 198 -4.65 -2.02 -9.50
C SER A 198 -4.04 -2.19 -10.90
N HIS A 199 -3.09 -3.12 -11.04
CA HIS A 199 -2.44 -3.46 -12.30
C HIS A 199 -3.00 -4.73 -12.97
N ALA A 200 -4.02 -5.38 -12.40
CA ALA A 200 -4.53 -6.66 -12.90
C ALA A 200 -5.06 -6.60 -14.35
N ALA A 201 -5.53 -5.43 -14.81
CA ALA A 201 -5.95 -5.24 -16.20
C ALA A 201 -4.81 -5.46 -17.21
N SER A 202 -3.56 -5.18 -16.81
CA SER A 202 -2.39 -5.39 -17.66
C SER A 202 -2.09 -6.86 -17.96
N VAL A 203 -2.65 -7.79 -17.18
CA VAL A 203 -2.50 -9.24 -17.39
C VAL A 203 -3.17 -9.70 -18.69
N ALA A 204 -4.16 -8.94 -19.20
CA ALA A 204 -4.82 -9.23 -20.46
C ALA A 204 -4.11 -8.61 -21.68
N ASP A 205 -3.14 -7.72 -21.47
CA ASP A 205 -2.47 -6.98 -22.55
C ASP A 205 -0.95 -7.29 -22.57
N PRO A 206 -0.47 -8.09 -23.52
CA PRO A 206 0.95 -8.39 -23.64
C PRO A 206 1.81 -7.17 -23.97
N ALA A 207 1.24 -6.07 -24.48
CA ALA A 207 1.97 -4.85 -24.86
C ALA A 207 2.13 -3.85 -23.70
N ALA A 208 1.48 -4.08 -22.55
CA ALA A 208 1.48 -3.17 -21.40
C ALA A 208 2.78 -3.23 -20.56
N GLU A 209 3.95 -3.06 -21.20
CA GLU A 209 5.27 -3.20 -20.59
C GLU A 209 5.46 -2.34 -19.33
N LYS A 210 4.97 -1.10 -19.33
CA LYS A 210 5.09 -0.18 -18.19
C LYS A 210 4.27 -0.66 -17.01
N GLU A 211 3.06 -1.13 -17.27
CA GLU A 211 2.13 -1.64 -16.27
C GLU A 211 2.60 -3.00 -15.73
N HIS A 212 3.18 -3.88 -16.55
CA HIS A 212 3.83 -5.12 -16.08
C HIS A 212 5.00 -4.80 -15.13
N HIS A 213 5.80 -3.79 -15.46
CA HIS A 213 6.86 -3.32 -14.57
C HIS A 213 6.31 -2.74 -13.25
N ALA A 214 5.24 -1.96 -13.32
CA ALA A 214 4.57 -1.43 -12.12
C ALA A 214 4.01 -2.57 -11.24
N MET A 215 3.34 -3.55 -11.86
CA MET A 215 2.83 -4.75 -11.20
C MET A 215 3.96 -5.54 -10.52
N ARG A 216 5.11 -5.67 -11.17
CA ARG A 216 6.31 -6.28 -10.57
C ARG A 216 6.78 -5.56 -9.31
N ILE A 217 6.75 -4.23 -9.32
CA ILE A 217 7.11 -3.42 -8.14
C ILE A 217 6.09 -3.66 -7.03
N ALA A 218 4.80 -3.62 -7.34
CA ALA A 218 3.72 -3.89 -6.38
C ALA A 218 3.85 -5.30 -5.75
N ALA A 219 4.08 -6.33 -6.57
CA ALA A 219 4.31 -7.71 -6.11
C ALA A 219 5.50 -7.82 -5.14
N LYS A 220 6.61 -7.13 -5.43
CA LYS A 220 7.77 -7.07 -4.52
C LYS A 220 7.45 -6.39 -3.20
N ARG A 221 6.70 -5.27 -3.24
CA ARG A 221 6.29 -4.54 -2.04
C ARG A 221 5.40 -5.42 -1.17
N LEU A 222 4.38 -6.05 -1.76
CA LEU A 222 3.53 -7.02 -1.07
C LEU A 222 4.36 -8.12 -0.42
N ARG A 223 5.29 -8.72 -1.15
CA ARG A 223 6.14 -9.80 -0.62
C ARG A 223 6.99 -9.35 0.55
N TYR A 224 7.65 -8.20 0.45
CA TYR A 224 8.49 -7.69 1.55
C TYR A 224 7.66 -7.30 2.78
N THR A 225 6.44 -6.78 2.58
CA THR A 225 5.49 -6.52 3.67
C THR A 225 5.05 -7.84 4.32
N MET A 226 4.70 -8.85 3.54
CA MET A 226 4.36 -10.18 4.06
C MET A 226 5.54 -10.83 4.80
N GLU A 227 6.76 -10.79 4.25
CA GLU A 227 7.97 -11.27 4.92
C GLU A 227 8.23 -10.52 6.24
N THR A 228 7.90 -9.23 6.31
CA THR A 228 8.02 -8.41 7.52
C THR A 228 7.07 -8.88 8.61
N PHE A 229 5.81 -9.17 8.27
CA PHE A 229 4.77 -9.57 9.22
C PHE A 229 4.62 -11.08 9.42
N ALA A 230 5.27 -11.90 8.60
CA ALA A 230 5.19 -13.36 8.62
C ALA A 230 5.29 -13.98 10.03
N PRO A 231 6.21 -13.55 10.94
CA PRO A 231 6.32 -14.16 12.27
C PRO A 231 5.06 -14.04 13.15
N LEU A 232 4.15 -13.11 12.84
CA LEU A 232 2.88 -12.94 13.56
C LEU A 232 1.89 -14.06 13.25
N TYR A 233 2.02 -14.73 12.10
CA TYR A 233 1.06 -15.70 11.60
C TYR A 233 1.53 -17.14 11.81
N PRO A 234 0.60 -18.08 12.15
CA PRO A 234 0.90 -19.51 12.07
C PRO A 234 1.40 -19.90 10.68
N GLY A 235 2.45 -20.72 10.61
CA GLY A 235 3.03 -21.14 9.33
C GLY A 235 3.79 -20.05 8.57
N GLU A 236 3.94 -18.84 9.15
CA GLU A 236 4.73 -17.72 8.61
C GLU A 236 4.37 -17.32 7.16
N LEU A 237 3.11 -17.50 6.76
CA LEU A 237 2.62 -17.23 5.40
C LEU A 237 3.45 -17.92 4.30
N LYS A 238 4.06 -19.08 4.59
CA LYS A 238 5.04 -19.73 3.70
C LYS A 238 4.46 -20.07 2.33
N SER A 239 3.21 -20.56 2.27
CA SER A 239 2.51 -20.90 1.03
C SER A 239 2.23 -19.66 0.19
N GLU A 240 1.73 -18.60 0.83
CA GLU A 240 1.31 -17.37 0.14
C GLU A 240 2.54 -16.60 -0.36
N ILE A 241 3.61 -16.54 0.46
CA ILE A 241 4.89 -15.97 0.04
C ILE A 241 5.50 -16.77 -1.11
N ALA A 242 5.39 -18.10 -1.11
CA ALA A 242 5.88 -18.93 -2.22
C ALA A 242 5.12 -18.66 -3.53
N ALA A 243 3.79 -18.55 -3.46
CA ALA A 243 2.96 -18.20 -4.60
C ALA A 243 3.35 -16.84 -5.19
N LEU A 244 3.58 -15.85 -4.33
CA LEU A 244 4.00 -14.50 -4.72
C LEU A 244 5.44 -14.43 -5.25
N LYS A 245 6.35 -15.28 -4.74
CA LYS A 245 7.70 -15.44 -5.32
C LYS A 245 7.61 -15.92 -6.77
N LYS A 246 6.81 -16.96 -7.03
CA LYS A 246 6.61 -17.46 -8.41
C LYS A 246 6.01 -16.39 -9.32
N LEU A 247 5.03 -15.61 -8.86
CA LEU A 247 4.48 -14.47 -9.60
C LEU A 247 5.57 -13.43 -9.94
N GLN A 248 6.40 -13.10 -8.95
CA GLN A 248 7.50 -12.16 -9.10
C GLN A 248 8.57 -12.68 -10.06
N ASP A 249 8.84 -13.98 -10.08
CA ASP A 249 9.84 -14.58 -10.98
C ASP A 249 9.41 -14.39 -12.44
N TYR A 250 8.14 -14.68 -12.78
CA TYR A 250 7.59 -14.39 -14.11
C TYR A 250 7.70 -12.91 -14.48
N LEU A 251 7.19 -12.02 -13.62
CA LEU A 251 7.26 -10.57 -13.85
C LEU A 251 8.71 -10.07 -13.92
N GLY A 252 9.62 -10.72 -13.20
CA GLY A 252 11.07 -10.51 -13.23
C GLY A 252 11.66 -10.81 -14.59
N ASP A 253 11.42 -12.02 -15.08
CA ASP A 253 11.96 -12.49 -16.34
C ASP A 253 11.38 -11.72 -17.54
N ILE A 254 10.09 -11.33 -17.49
CA ILE A 254 9.46 -10.47 -18.50
C ILE A 254 10.18 -9.11 -18.53
N HIS A 255 10.32 -8.47 -17.37
CA HIS A 255 10.98 -7.17 -17.27
C HIS A 255 12.45 -7.24 -17.71
N ASP A 256 13.16 -8.32 -17.41
CA ASP A 256 14.54 -8.50 -17.85
C ASP A 256 14.63 -8.61 -19.39
N CYS A 257 13.64 -9.26 -20.03
CA CYS A 257 13.53 -9.26 -21.49
C CYS A 257 13.26 -7.85 -22.05
N ASP A 258 12.40 -7.06 -21.41
CA ASP A 258 12.09 -5.69 -21.83
C ASP A 258 13.33 -4.79 -21.74
N VAL A 259 14.08 -4.90 -20.65
CA VAL A 259 15.35 -4.16 -20.45
C VAL A 259 16.34 -4.49 -21.56
N TRP A 260 16.51 -5.77 -21.91
CA TRP A 260 17.37 -6.16 -23.03
C TRP A 260 16.85 -5.64 -24.37
N ALA A 261 15.56 -5.81 -24.66
CA ALA A 261 14.96 -5.39 -25.92
C ALA A 261 15.10 -3.87 -26.16
N ALA A 262 15.01 -3.06 -25.11
CA ALA A 262 15.22 -1.62 -25.14
C ALA A 262 16.71 -1.21 -25.20
N PHE A 263 17.60 -1.95 -24.53
CA PHE A 263 19.02 -1.62 -24.43
C PHE A 263 19.82 -1.93 -25.70
N LEU A 264 19.58 -3.08 -26.33
CA LEU A 264 20.42 -3.59 -27.43
C LEU A 264 20.47 -2.68 -28.69
N PRO A 265 19.37 -2.02 -29.12
CA PRO A 265 19.45 -1.07 -30.23
C PRO A 265 20.38 0.11 -29.96
N GLY A 266 20.33 0.69 -28.75
CA GLY A 266 21.22 1.78 -28.35
C GLY A 266 22.69 1.34 -28.28
N PHE A 267 22.94 0.12 -27.79
CA PHE A 267 24.28 -0.47 -27.82
C PHE A 267 24.84 -0.59 -29.24
N LEU A 268 24.03 -1.02 -30.22
CA LEU A 268 24.47 -1.11 -31.61
C LEU A 268 24.86 0.24 -32.18
N GLU A 269 24.08 1.29 -31.91
CA GLU A 269 24.41 2.65 -32.38
C GLU A 269 25.70 3.18 -31.73
N GLU A 270 25.88 2.96 -30.43
CA GLU A 270 27.13 3.32 -29.75
C GLU A 270 28.34 2.58 -30.33
N GLU A 271 28.22 1.29 -30.63
CA GLU A 271 29.32 0.54 -31.25
C GLU A 271 29.57 0.95 -32.71
N ARG A 272 28.53 1.34 -33.48
CA ARG A 272 28.72 1.96 -34.82
C ARG A 272 29.57 3.21 -34.71
N GLU A 273 29.23 4.10 -33.79
CA GLU A 273 29.95 5.36 -33.61
C GLU A 273 31.39 5.14 -33.13
N ARG A 274 31.61 4.16 -32.25
CA ARG A 274 32.97 3.74 -31.86
C ARG A 274 33.75 3.21 -33.07
N CYS A 275 33.13 2.40 -33.93
CA CYS A 275 33.79 1.88 -35.12
C CYS A 275 34.20 3.01 -36.08
N ARG A 276 33.31 3.99 -36.32
CA ARG A 276 33.64 5.19 -37.10
C ARG A 276 34.78 5.99 -36.46
N THR A 277 34.73 6.18 -35.15
CA THR A 277 35.72 6.97 -34.41
C THR A 277 37.12 6.31 -34.44
N TYR A 278 37.21 5.00 -34.23
CA TYR A 278 38.49 4.30 -34.11
C TYR A 278 39.05 3.81 -35.44
N PHE A 279 38.21 3.38 -36.38
CA PHE A 279 38.63 2.77 -37.65
C PHE A 279 38.33 3.63 -38.89
N GLY A 280 37.56 4.72 -38.75
CA GLY A 280 37.13 5.55 -39.87
C GLY A 280 36.03 4.91 -40.75
N HIS A 281 35.55 3.71 -40.38
CA HIS A 281 34.52 2.97 -41.13
C HIS A 281 33.75 1.99 -40.22
N GLU A 282 32.61 1.49 -40.68
CA GLU A 282 31.77 0.54 -39.93
C GLU A 282 32.05 -0.95 -40.24
N GLY A 283 33.13 -1.29 -40.95
CA GLY A 283 33.40 -2.68 -41.37
C GLY A 283 33.36 -3.73 -40.25
N ALA A 284 33.77 -3.37 -39.03
CA ALA A 284 33.72 -4.25 -37.85
C ALA A 284 32.28 -4.59 -37.40
N MET A 285 31.28 -3.79 -37.76
CA MET A 285 29.88 -4.05 -37.42
C MET A 285 29.33 -5.29 -38.10
N ALA A 286 29.88 -5.70 -39.25
CA ALA A 286 29.52 -6.95 -39.91
C ALA A 286 29.76 -8.18 -39.01
N ALA A 287 30.70 -8.08 -38.06
CA ALA A 287 30.98 -9.13 -37.08
C ALA A 287 30.18 -8.99 -35.77
N ILE A 288 29.74 -7.77 -35.43
CA ILE A 288 29.09 -7.47 -34.14
C ILE A 288 27.56 -7.57 -34.25
N GLU A 289 26.99 -6.98 -35.29
CA GLU A 289 25.54 -6.79 -35.42
C GLU A 289 24.73 -8.11 -35.42
N PRO A 290 25.13 -9.17 -36.15
CA PRO A 290 24.32 -10.40 -36.23
C PRO A 290 24.06 -11.06 -34.87
N GLY A 291 25.07 -11.13 -34.00
CA GLY A 291 24.95 -11.72 -32.66
C GLY A 291 23.98 -10.94 -31.75
N ILE A 292 24.01 -9.62 -31.84
CA ILE A 292 23.14 -8.74 -31.05
C ILE A 292 21.68 -8.80 -31.52
N LEU A 293 21.46 -8.77 -32.84
CA LEU A 293 20.12 -8.91 -33.41
C LEU A 293 19.51 -10.26 -33.05
N ARG A 294 20.30 -11.33 -33.11
CA ARG A 294 19.86 -12.67 -32.69
C ARG A 294 19.50 -12.71 -31.21
N LEU A 295 20.35 -12.18 -30.34
CA LEU A 295 20.06 -12.11 -28.91
C LEU A 295 18.74 -11.35 -28.64
N ARG A 296 18.54 -10.21 -29.31
CA ARG A 296 17.31 -9.41 -29.20
C ARG A 296 16.07 -10.21 -29.63
N GLU A 297 16.13 -10.88 -30.78
CA GLU A 297 15.04 -11.71 -31.28
C GLU A 297 14.66 -12.81 -30.26
N GLU A 298 15.65 -13.50 -29.70
CA GLU A 298 15.43 -14.53 -28.69
C GLU A 298 14.84 -13.98 -27.40
N ARG A 299 15.28 -12.79 -26.96
CA ARG A 299 14.69 -12.13 -25.78
C ARG A 299 13.22 -11.77 -26.02
N MET A 300 12.88 -11.24 -27.19
CA MET A 300 11.49 -10.93 -27.54
C MET A 300 10.62 -12.19 -27.65
N ALA A 301 11.16 -13.30 -28.17
CA ALA A 301 10.46 -14.58 -28.19
C ALA A 301 10.23 -15.15 -26.79
N ARG A 302 11.26 -15.10 -25.93
CA ARG A 302 11.16 -15.53 -24.53
C ARG A 302 10.16 -14.70 -23.74
N ARG A 303 10.13 -13.37 -23.95
CA ARG A 303 9.15 -12.47 -23.33
C ARG A 303 7.70 -12.91 -23.62
N ARG A 304 7.39 -13.24 -24.88
CA ARG A 304 6.04 -13.69 -25.26
C ARG A 304 5.64 -14.97 -24.53
N ALA A 305 6.52 -15.99 -24.55
CA ALA A 305 6.25 -17.24 -23.84
C ALA A 305 6.08 -17.05 -22.32
N LEU A 306 6.92 -16.22 -21.69
CA LEU A 306 6.82 -15.90 -20.27
C LEU A 306 5.51 -15.18 -19.93
N PHE A 307 5.03 -14.31 -20.83
CA PHE A 307 3.76 -13.61 -20.64
C PHE A 307 2.57 -14.58 -20.66
N ASP A 308 2.57 -15.55 -21.57
CA ASP A 308 1.51 -16.57 -21.63
C ASP A 308 1.47 -17.40 -20.34
N ASP A 309 2.64 -17.84 -19.84
CA ASP A 309 2.77 -18.57 -18.58
C ASP A 309 2.33 -17.72 -17.37
N PHE A 310 2.73 -16.44 -17.35
CA PHE A 310 2.34 -15.47 -16.34
C PHE A 310 0.82 -15.28 -16.27
N ALA A 311 0.18 -15.05 -17.42
CA ALA A 311 -1.26 -14.83 -17.49
C ALA A 311 -2.04 -16.08 -17.06
N ALA A 312 -1.58 -17.27 -17.46
CA ALA A 312 -2.14 -18.54 -17.02
C ALA A 312 -2.01 -18.74 -15.51
N TYR A 313 -0.84 -18.44 -14.94
CA TYR A 313 -0.58 -18.55 -13.51
C TYR A 313 -1.42 -17.55 -12.69
N TRP A 314 -1.54 -16.30 -13.14
CA TRP A 314 -2.40 -15.31 -12.50
C TRP A 314 -3.87 -15.75 -12.46
N ALA A 315 -4.38 -16.28 -13.57
CA ALA A 315 -5.74 -16.81 -13.63
C ALA A 315 -5.95 -18.01 -12.70
N ASP A 316 -4.94 -18.84 -12.52
CA ASP A 316 -4.97 -19.98 -11.60
C ASP A 316 -5.01 -19.57 -10.13
N LEU A 317 -4.25 -18.54 -9.74
CA LEU A 317 -4.31 -17.95 -8.40
C LEU A 317 -5.72 -17.43 -8.07
N GLY A 318 -6.40 -16.85 -9.06
CA GLY A 318 -7.81 -16.44 -8.92
C GLY A 318 -8.76 -17.62 -8.72
N ARG A 319 -8.71 -18.63 -9.61
CA ARG A 319 -9.63 -19.79 -9.55
C ARG A 319 -9.43 -20.68 -8.32
N SER A 320 -8.20 -20.81 -7.85
CA SER A 320 -7.87 -21.60 -6.66
C SER A 320 -8.27 -20.90 -5.34
N GLY A 321 -8.75 -19.66 -5.39
CA GLY A 321 -9.03 -18.87 -4.19
C GLY A 321 -7.75 -18.50 -3.42
N SER A 322 -6.58 -18.51 -4.06
CA SER A 322 -5.31 -18.22 -3.38
C SER A 322 -5.29 -16.83 -2.74
N TRP A 323 -5.96 -15.86 -3.37
CA TRP A 323 -6.08 -14.50 -2.84
C TRP A 323 -7.02 -14.44 -1.63
N ASP A 324 -8.13 -15.17 -1.66
CA ASP A 324 -9.04 -15.28 -0.50
C ASP A 324 -8.37 -16.02 0.65
N GLY A 325 -7.66 -17.11 0.36
CA GLY A 325 -6.85 -17.83 1.35
C GLY A 325 -5.78 -16.94 1.99
N LEU A 326 -5.16 -16.03 1.23
CA LEU A 326 -4.30 -15.01 1.79
C LEU A 326 -5.07 -14.07 2.72
N GLY A 327 -6.25 -13.58 2.30
CA GLY A 327 -7.15 -12.76 3.12
C GLY A 327 -7.49 -13.42 4.46
N ASP A 328 -7.90 -14.68 4.43
CA ASP A 328 -8.22 -15.47 5.61
C ASP A 328 -6.98 -15.71 6.49
N ALA A 329 -5.82 -16.00 5.88
CA ALA A 329 -4.56 -16.18 6.61
C ALA A 329 -4.15 -14.91 7.37
N ILE A 330 -4.24 -13.74 6.72
CA ILE A 330 -3.92 -12.46 7.38
C ILE A 330 -5.01 -12.00 8.35
N GLY A 331 -6.22 -12.55 8.24
CA GLY A 331 -7.31 -12.43 9.21
C GLY A 331 -7.22 -13.39 10.41
N GLY A 332 -6.14 -14.17 10.53
CA GLY A 332 -5.95 -15.11 11.64
C GLY A 332 -6.60 -16.48 11.42
N GLY A 333 -6.78 -16.90 10.17
CA GLY A 333 -7.38 -18.18 9.79
C GLY A 333 -8.89 -18.25 9.97
N LYS A 334 -9.54 -17.09 10.09
CA LYS A 334 -11.00 -16.93 10.19
C LYS A 334 -11.48 -15.95 9.12
N PRO A 335 -12.76 -15.99 8.77
CA PRO A 335 -13.39 -14.92 8.01
C PRO A 335 -13.01 -13.54 8.56
N VAL A 336 -12.58 -12.67 7.66
CA VAL A 336 -12.20 -11.30 8.02
C VAL A 336 -13.47 -10.50 8.28
N THR A 337 -13.56 -9.92 9.47
CA THR A 337 -14.61 -8.96 9.85
C THR A 337 -13.99 -7.57 9.96
N ILE A 338 -14.57 -6.59 9.26
CA ILE A 338 -14.12 -5.20 9.22
C ILE A 338 -15.28 -4.32 9.68
N ALA A 339 -15.03 -3.40 10.60
CA ALA A 339 -16.00 -2.38 10.96
C ALA A 339 -15.92 -1.20 9.99
N LEU A 340 -17.07 -0.80 9.46
CA LEU A 340 -17.25 0.35 8.60
C LEU A 340 -18.00 1.41 9.40
N ILE A 341 -17.32 2.52 9.68
CA ILE A 341 -17.84 3.66 10.42
C ILE A 341 -17.79 4.92 9.54
N GLY A 342 -18.46 5.98 9.97
CA GLY A 342 -18.44 7.27 9.30
C GLY A 342 -19.27 8.29 10.07
N ASP A 343 -19.13 9.56 9.70
CA ASP A 343 -19.94 10.66 10.22
C ASP A 343 -19.94 10.70 11.75
N VAL A 344 -18.75 10.72 12.36
CA VAL A 344 -18.56 10.78 13.82
C VAL A 344 -18.92 12.16 14.38
N HIS A 345 -18.71 13.23 13.61
CA HIS A 345 -19.09 14.60 13.95
C HIS A 345 -18.63 15.03 15.35
N ALA A 346 -17.41 14.67 15.77
CA ALA A 346 -16.86 14.97 17.10
C ALA A 346 -17.69 14.47 18.30
N ASN A 347 -18.50 13.42 18.12
CA ASN A 347 -19.24 12.74 19.16
C ASN A 347 -18.40 11.58 19.74
N LEU A 348 -17.41 11.93 20.59
CA LEU A 348 -16.46 10.97 21.17
C LEU A 348 -17.15 9.81 21.93
N PRO A 349 -18.15 10.02 22.79
CA PRO A 349 -18.81 8.91 23.50
C PRO A 349 -19.42 7.87 22.55
N ALA A 350 -20.02 8.31 21.44
CA ALA A 350 -20.54 7.40 20.41
C ALA A 350 -19.42 6.60 19.72
N LEU A 351 -18.31 7.26 19.38
CA LEU A 351 -17.15 6.59 18.79
C LEU A 351 -16.54 5.55 19.73
N GLU A 352 -16.36 5.89 21.02
CA GLU A 352 -15.85 4.97 22.04
C GLU A 352 -16.74 3.71 22.16
N ALA A 353 -18.07 3.90 22.13
CA ALA A 353 -19.02 2.79 22.19
C ALA A 353 -18.96 1.91 20.93
N VAL A 354 -18.94 2.50 19.73
CA VAL A 354 -18.86 1.77 18.46
C VAL A 354 -17.56 0.99 18.33
N LEU A 355 -16.40 1.60 18.63
CA LEU A 355 -15.11 0.90 18.52
C LEU A 355 -14.99 -0.26 19.51
N ARG A 356 -15.58 -0.13 20.70
CA ARG A 356 -15.66 -1.22 21.68
C ARG A 356 -16.52 -2.37 21.17
N ASP A 357 -17.76 -2.08 20.76
CA ASP A 357 -18.71 -3.08 20.27
C ASP A 357 -18.17 -3.79 19.01
N ALA A 358 -17.56 -3.05 18.07
CA ALA A 358 -16.93 -3.61 16.88
C ALA A 358 -15.84 -4.64 17.20
N ARG A 359 -14.97 -4.32 18.17
CA ARG A 359 -13.88 -5.21 18.59
C ARG A 359 -14.39 -6.43 19.34
N GLU A 360 -15.38 -6.27 20.22
CA GLU A 360 -16.04 -7.39 20.91
C GLU A 360 -16.69 -8.37 19.92
N ARG A 361 -17.15 -7.87 18.76
CA ARG A 361 -17.69 -8.67 17.64
C ARG A 361 -16.61 -9.23 16.71
N GLY A 362 -15.34 -9.02 17.03
CA GLY A 362 -14.21 -9.59 16.30
C GLY A 362 -13.80 -8.81 15.05
N ALA A 363 -14.16 -7.53 14.93
CA ALA A 363 -13.60 -6.68 13.88
C ALA A 363 -12.08 -6.59 14.05
N ILE A 364 -11.34 -6.92 12.98
CA ILE A 364 -9.86 -6.91 12.98
C ILE A 364 -9.28 -5.61 12.43
N ALA A 365 -10.13 -4.76 11.86
CA ALA A 365 -9.80 -3.45 11.33
C ALA A 365 -11.04 -2.56 11.31
N VAL A 366 -10.81 -1.24 11.35
CA VAL A 366 -11.88 -0.23 11.27
C VAL A 366 -11.59 0.75 10.13
N LEU A 367 -12.56 0.92 9.24
CA LEU A 367 -12.54 1.86 8.12
C LEU A 367 -13.52 2.99 8.41
N ASP A 368 -13.06 4.23 8.29
CA ASP A 368 -13.85 5.42 8.58
C ASP A 368 -14.07 6.26 7.31
N ALA A 369 -15.34 6.41 6.93
CA ALA A 369 -15.78 7.15 5.75
C ALA A 369 -15.70 8.68 5.92
N GLY A 370 -15.13 9.19 7.00
CA GLY A 370 -14.83 10.60 7.21
C GLY A 370 -15.91 11.36 7.96
N ASP A 371 -15.77 12.68 8.03
CA ASP A 371 -16.51 13.56 8.95
C ASP A 371 -16.24 13.18 10.41
N ALA A 372 -14.96 13.10 10.72
CA ALA A 372 -14.47 12.89 12.08
C ALA A 372 -14.88 14.07 12.99
N VAL A 373 -14.85 15.29 12.46
CA VAL A 373 -15.24 16.51 13.17
C VAL A 373 -16.51 17.14 12.58
N GLY A 374 -17.18 17.97 13.36
CA GLY A 374 -18.42 18.60 12.93
C GLY A 374 -19.14 19.31 14.08
N TYR A 375 -20.32 18.82 14.44
CA TYR A 375 -21.23 19.44 15.40
C TYR A 375 -20.91 19.15 16.87
N GLY A 376 -20.17 18.08 17.14
CA GLY A 376 -19.91 17.60 18.49
C GLY A 376 -18.86 18.41 19.24
N PRO A 377 -18.85 18.31 20.57
CA PRO A 377 -18.01 19.17 21.41
C PRO A 377 -16.55 18.68 21.55
N PHE A 378 -16.19 17.49 21.02
CA PHE A 378 -14.90 16.83 21.27
C PHE A 378 -14.00 16.67 20.02
N PRO A 379 -13.66 17.75 19.28
CA PRO A 379 -12.97 17.61 18.00
C PRO A 379 -11.53 17.10 18.13
N GLU A 380 -10.74 17.58 19.10
CA GLU A 380 -9.35 17.12 19.29
C GLU A 380 -9.31 15.69 19.79
N GLU A 381 -10.15 15.37 20.77
CA GLU A 381 -10.22 14.05 21.38
C GLU A 381 -10.68 13.01 20.36
N THR A 382 -11.64 13.34 19.49
CA THR A 382 -12.09 12.43 18.42
C THR A 382 -10.98 12.15 17.42
N VAL A 383 -10.28 13.17 16.93
CA VAL A 383 -9.17 12.99 15.98
C VAL A 383 -8.00 12.24 16.62
N ALA A 384 -7.70 12.54 17.89
CA ALA A 384 -6.67 11.83 18.64
C ALA A 384 -7.04 10.36 18.84
N TYR A 385 -8.29 10.08 19.21
CA TYR A 385 -8.78 8.73 19.49
C TYR A 385 -8.80 7.87 18.22
N LEU A 386 -9.32 8.36 17.09
CA LEU A 386 -9.28 7.64 15.81
C LEU A 386 -7.85 7.20 15.45
N ARG A 387 -6.88 8.11 15.64
CA ARG A 387 -5.46 7.84 15.41
C ARG A 387 -4.90 6.83 16.39
N GLU A 388 -5.14 7.01 17.69
CA GLU A 388 -4.68 6.09 18.75
C GLU A 388 -5.25 4.68 18.56
N GLN A 389 -6.47 4.58 18.03
CA GLN A 389 -7.14 3.30 17.75
C GLN A 389 -6.77 2.70 16.38
N GLY A 390 -5.86 3.32 15.61
CA GLY A 390 -5.39 2.79 14.33
C GLY A 390 -6.43 2.82 13.19
N VAL A 391 -7.48 3.64 13.31
CA VAL A 391 -8.59 3.68 12.35
C VAL A 391 -8.14 4.26 11.01
N LEU A 392 -8.55 3.62 9.91
CA LEU A 392 -8.24 4.07 8.55
C LEU A 392 -9.32 5.01 8.02
N SER A 393 -9.12 6.31 8.23
CA SER A 393 -10.07 7.34 7.82
C SER A 393 -9.79 7.95 6.45
N VAL A 394 -10.83 8.28 5.69
CA VAL A 394 -10.76 9.27 4.59
C VAL A 394 -11.23 10.64 5.09
N VAL A 395 -10.90 11.70 4.36
CA VAL A 395 -11.38 13.05 4.69
C VAL A 395 -12.86 13.20 4.28
N GLY A 396 -13.69 13.69 5.20
CA GLY A 396 -15.07 14.09 4.92
C GLY A 396 -15.21 15.55 4.48
N ASN A 397 -16.43 15.96 4.14
CA ASN A 397 -16.65 17.33 3.68
C ASN A 397 -16.65 18.34 4.85
N TYR A 398 -17.12 17.97 6.04
CA TYR A 398 -16.98 18.81 7.24
C TYR A 398 -15.52 18.94 7.65
N ASP A 399 -14.74 17.85 7.56
CA ASP A 399 -13.30 17.87 7.84
C ASP A 399 -12.58 18.93 6.97
N ARG A 400 -12.91 18.98 5.66
CA ARG A 400 -12.39 19.99 4.73
C ARG A 400 -12.82 21.41 5.10
N GLN A 401 -14.09 21.59 5.45
CA GLN A 401 -14.62 22.90 5.82
C GLN A 401 -13.95 23.44 7.10
N VAL A 402 -13.72 22.57 8.08
CA VAL A 402 -13.00 22.89 9.32
C VAL A 402 -11.57 23.32 9.02
N LEU A 403 -10.83 22.56 8.21
CA LEU A 403 -9.47 22.93 7.81
C LEU A 403 -9.41 24.27 7.04
N ALA A 404 -10.42 24.53 6.21
CA ALA A 404 -10.54 25.78 5.46
C ALA A 404 -10.86 27.00 6.35
N ALA A 405 -11.47 26.81 7.52
CA ALA A 405 -11.84 27.88 8.44
C ALA A 405 -10.62 28.69 8.95
N GLY A 406 -9.43 28.11 8.94
CA GLY A 406 -8.17 28.78 9.26
C GLY A 406 -7.63 29.73 8.18
N GLY A 407 -8.18 29.67 6.97
CA GLY A 407 -7.67 30.40 5.80
C GLY A 407 -8.28 31.80 5.59
N LYS A 408 -7.60 32.62 4.77
CA LYS A 408 -8.06 33.98 4.42
C LYS A 408 -9.26 34.02 3.45
N LYS A 409 -9.58 32.92 2.75
CA LYS A 409 -10.75 32.82 1.84
C LYS A 409 -11.87 32.03 2.52
N LYS A 410 -12.99 32.72 2.77
CA LYS A 410 -14.17 32.19 3.47
C LYS A 410 -14.94 31.19 2.60
N ALA A 411 -14.71 29.89 2.81
CA ALA A 411 -15.61 28.82 2.37
C ALA A 411 -16.42 28.26 3.56
N LEU A 412 -16.87 29.16 4.45
CA LEU A 412 -17.69 28.78 5.59
C LEU A 412 -19.16 28.65 5.15
N PRO A 413 -19.94 27.78 5.80
CA PRO A 413 -21.39 27.71 5.60
C PRO A 413 -22.06 29.09 5.73
N LYS A 414 -23.10 29.33 4.94
CA LYS A 414 -23.93 30.55 5.05
C LYS A 414 -24.75 30.55 6.34
N ASP A 415 -25.25 29.38 6.70
CA ASP A 415 -26.02 29.18 7.93
C ASP A 415 -25.17 29.56 9.19
N PRO A 416 -25.68 30.40 10.09
CA PRO A 416 -24.94 30.85 11.27
C PRO A 416 -24.50 29.72 12.19
N GLU A 417 -25.35 28.72 12.42
CA GLU A 417 -25.09 27.61 13.33
C GLU A 417 -24.14 26.60 12.70
N LYS A 418 -24.34 26.20 11.43
CA LYS A 418 -23.37 25.34 10.73
C LYS A 418 -21.98 25.97 10.69
N ARG A 419 -21.91 27.29 10.50
CA ARG A 419 -20.66 28.06 10.55
C ARG A 419 -20.07 28.18 11.95
N LEU A 420 -20.89 28.10 13.00
CA LEU A 420 -20.41 28.03 14.37
C LEU A 420 -19.78 26.67 14.65
N ALA A 421 -20.43 25.56 14.26
CA ALA A 421 -19.88 24.21 14.39
C ALA A 421 -18.49 24.09 13.73
N VAL A 422 -18.37 24.54 12.47
CA VAL A 422 -17.09 24.51 11.74
C VAL A 422 -16.00 25.33 12.43
N ARG A 423 -16.34 26.51 12.97
CA ARG A 423 -15.39 27.36 13.68
C ARG A 423 -14.99 26.78 15.04
N TRP A 424 -15.95 26.27 15.79
CA TRP A 424 -15.72 25.58 17.06
C TRP A 424 -14.73 24.45 16.88
N ALA A 425 -14.99 23.55 15.92
CA ALA A 425 -14.10 22.44 15.62
C ALA A 425 -12.69 22.91 15.25
N TYR A 426 -12.55 23.94 14.41
CA TYR A 426 -11.24 24.47 14.04
C TYR A 426 -10.48 25.02 15.26
N GLU A 427 -11.13 25.84 16.07
CA GLU A 427 -10.54 26.51 17.24
C GLU A 427 -10.09 25.52 18.32
N HIS A 428 -10.83 24.40 18.46
CA HIS A 428 -10.56 23.36 19.47
C HIS A 428 -9.68 22.22 18.96
N LEU A 429 -9.29 22.21 17.68
CA LEU A 429 -8.23 21.32 17.19
C LEU A 429 -6.84 21.90 17.46
N SER A 430 -5.94 21.07 17.94
CA SER A 430 -4.52 21.41 18.07
C SER A 430 -3.85 21.53 16.69
N LYS A 431 -2.63 22.09 16.64
CA LYS A 431 -1.84 22.10 15.38
C LYS A 431 -1.60 20.68 14.85
N GLU A 432 -1.46 19.73 15.77
CA GLU A 432 -1.26 18.32 15.43
C GLU A 432 -2.55 17.69 14.92
N GLY A 433 -3.69 17.91 15.60
CA GLY A 433 -5.02 17.46 15.16
C GLY A 433 -5.35 17.94 13.75
N ARG A 434 -5.12 19.24 13.47
CA ARG A 434 -5.29 19.80 12.12
C ARG A 434 -4.34 19.19 11.09
N SER A 435 -3.08 18.97 11.46
CA SER A 435 -2.12 18.33 10.56
C SER A 435 -2.48 16.86 10.28
N SER A 436 -3.07 16.17 11.26
CA SER A 436 -3.55 14.79 11.12
C SER A 436 -4.71 14.75 10.12
N LEU A 437 -5.73 15.58 10.35
CA LEU A 437 -6.91 15.68 9.48
C LEU A 437 -6.54 16.11 8.05
N ALA A 438 -5.62 17.07 7.90
CA ALA A 438 -5.14 17.52 6.59
C ALA A 438 -4.30 16.48 5.84
N SER A 439 -3.85 15.41 6.52
CA SER A 439 -3.10 14.31 5.90
C SER A 439 -4.00 13.16 5.42
N LEU A 440 -5.30 13.19 5.76
CA LEU A 440 -6.24 12.17 5.32
C LEU A 440 -6.44 12.23 3.80
N PRO A 441 -6.41 11.07 3.11
CA PRO A 441 -6.67 11.01 1.68
C PRO A 441 -8.16 11.15 1.39
N GLU A 442 -8.50 11.52 0.15
CA GLU A 442 -9.89 11.55 -0.31
C GLU A 442 -10.49 10.15 -0.43
N HIS A 443 -9.67 9.18 -0.86
CA HIS A 443 -10.07 7.80 -1.05
C HIS A 443 -9.03 6.86 -0.43
N ARG A 444 -9.50 5.70 0.04
CA ARG A 444 -8.63 4.56 0.35
C ARG A 444 -9.12 3.32 -0.37
N ARG A 445 -8.19 2.45 -0.75
CA ARG A 445 -8.50 1.17 -1.35
C ARG A 445 -7.81 0.06 -0.56
N LEU A 446 -8.52 -1.02 -0.30
CA LEU A 446 -8.01 -2.18 0.43
C LEU A 446 -8.51 -3.45 -0.23
N ALA A 447 -7.69 -4.48 -0.26
CA ALA A 447 -8.09 -5.80 -0.75
C ALA A 447 -8.03 -6.85 0.38
N PRO A 448 -9.06 -7.00 1.22
CA PRO A 448 -9.13 -8.11 2.16
C PRO A 448 -9.51 -9.40 1.41
N GLY A 449 -8.50 -10.13 0.96
CA GLY A 449 -8.68 -11.31 0.11
C GLY A 449 -8.81 -10.95 -1.37
N SER A 450 -9.76 -11.56 -2.09
CA SER A 450 -9.99 -11.26 -3.51
C SER A 450 -10.84 -10.02 -3.78
N ARG A 451 -11.54 -9.48 -2.77
CA ARG A 451 -12.43 -8.33 -2.94
C ARG A 451 -11.70 -7.02 -2.69
N ARG A 452 -11.93 -6.03 -3.55
CA ARG A 452 -11.42 -4.67 -3.43
C ARG A 452 -12.50 -3.76 -2.84
N ILE A 453 -12.17 -3.12 -1.73
CA ILE A 453 -12.98 -2.12 -1.05
C ILE A 453 -12.46 -0.74 -1.45
N LEU A 454 -13.34 0.15 -1.89
CA LEU A 454 -13.10 1.57 -2.06
C LEU A 454 -13.84 2.33 -0.96
N LEU A 455 -13.09 3.03 -0.12
CA LEU A 455 -13.59 3.91 0.92
C LEU A 455 -13.55 5.36 0.42
N CYS A 456 -14.68 6.04 0.46
CA CYS A 456 -14.84 7.46 0.15
C CYS A 456 -15.89 8.07 1.09
N HIS A 457 -15.99 9.40 1.18
CA HIS A 457 -17.02 10.02 2.02
C HIS A 457 -18.38 10.11 1.31
N GLY A 458 -18.43 10.79 0.16
CA GLY A 458 -19.57 10.78 -0.76
C GLY A 458 -19.40 9.69 -1.83
N SER A 459 -19.48 10.08 -3.10
CA SER A 459 -19.11 9.21 -4.21
C SER A 459 -17.62 9.31 -4.57
N PRO A 460 -17.08 8.35 -5.35
CA PRO A 460 -15.70 8.43 -5.86
C PRO A 460 -15.43 9.63 -6.76
N GLU A 461 -16.48 10.28 -7.28
CA GLU A 461 -16.38 11.41 -8.22
C GLU A 461 -16.69 12.75 -7.52
N ALA A 462 -17.46 12.73 -6.42
CA ALA A 462 -17.89 13.93 -5.71
C ALA A 462 -18.11 13.65 -4.21
N ILE A 463 -17.38 14.39 -3.36
CA ILE A 463 -17.43 14.24 -1.90
C ILE A 463 -18.81 14.59 -1.29
N ASP A 464 -19.59 15.45 -1.96
CA ASP A 464 -20.90 15.91 -1.50
C ASP A 464 -22.06 15.16 -2.21
N GLU A 465 -21.78 14.07 -2.93
CA GLU A 465 -22.82 13.25 -3.56
C GLU A 465 -23.34 12.19 -2.58
N TYR A 466 -24.66 12.18 -2.38
CA TYR A 466 -25.35 11.17 -1.60
C TYR A 466 -25.36 9.82 -2.31
N LEU A 467 -24.85 8.79 -1.63
CA LEU A 467 -25.00 7.38 -2.00
C LEU A 467 -25.79 6.66 -0.91
N ASP A 468 -27.06 6.40 -1.16
CA ASP A 468 -28.01 5.85 -0.20
C ASP A 468 -29.09 4.95 -0.84
N ALA A 469 -30.13 4.63 -0.07
CA ALA A 469 -31.24 3.79 -0.52
C ALA A 469 -32.02 4.42 -1.70
N ASP A 470 -32.04 5.76 -1.79
CA ASP A 470 -32.82 6.51 -2.78
C ASP A 470 -32.04 6.75 -4.08
N THR A 471 -30.73 6.46 -4.09
CA THR A 471 -29.88 6.67 -5.26
C THR A 471 -30.35 5.82 -6.46
N PRO A 472 -30.53 6.39 -7.67
CA PRO A 472 -30.96 5.63 -8.83
C PRO A 472 -29.98 4.51 -9.19
N ALA A 473 -30.49 3.31 -9.48
CA ALA A 473 -29.66 2.17 -9.87
C ALA A 473 -28.81 2.44 -11.13
N SER A 474 -29.28 3.30 -12.03
CA SER A 474 -28.51 3.76 -13.21
C SER A 474 -27.26 4.55 -12.82
N ARG A 475 -27.32 5.37 -11.76
CA ARG A 475 -26.17 6.10 -11.24
C ARG A 475 -25.18 5.16 -10.55
N LEU A 476 -25.68 4.26 -9.71
CA LEU A 476 -24.84 3.23 -9.07
C LEU A 476 -24.14 2.35 -10.11
N ALA A 477 -24.85 1.93 -11.16
CA ALA A 477 -24.27 1.17 -12.27
C ALA A 477 -23.19 1.97 -13.04
N ALA A 478 -23.31 3.30 -13.13
CA ALA A 478 -22.28 4.14 -13.74
C ALA A 478 -21.00 4.16 -12.89
N ILE A 479 -21.14 4.33 -11.58
CA ILE A 479 -20.01 4.27 -10.63
C ILE A 479 -19.36 2.87 -10.65
N ALA A 480 -20.17 1.80 -10.62
CA ALA A 480 -19.68 0.43 -10.63
C ALA A 480 -18.74 0.13 -11.83
N ARG A 481 -19.01 0.73 -13.00
CA ARG A 481 -18.18 0.54 -14.21
C ARG A 481 -16.81 1.21 -14.12
N THR A 482 -16.66 2.29 -13.37
CA THR A 482 -15.44 3.12 -13.33
C THR A 482 -14.64 2.92 -12.04
N ALA A 483 -15.32 2.60 -10.93
CA ALA A 483 -14.71 2.55 -9.60
C ALA A 483 -13.69 1.42 -9.42
N SER A 484 -13.70 0.38 -10.26
CA SER A 484 -12.76 -0.75 -10.13
C SER A 484 -12.70 -1.30 -8.70
N ALA A 485 -13.86 -1.54 -8.10
CA ALA A 485 -14.00 -2.02 -6.72
C ALA A 485 -15.20 -2.98 -6.66
N ASP A 486 -15.16 -3.93 -5.72
CA ASP A 486 -16.23 -4.90 -5.47
C ASP A 486 -17.16 -4.40 -4.36
N VAL A 487 -16.66 -3.53 -3.48
CA VAL A 487 -17.41 -2.84 -2.43
C VAL A 487 -17.01 -1.37 -2.41
N ILE A 488 -17.99 -0.48 -2.39
CA ILE A 488 -17.83 0.97 -2.22
C ILE A 488 -18.49 1.36 -0.92
N VAL A 489 -17.71 1.90 0.00
CA VAL A 489 -18.14 2.32 1.33
C VAL A 489 -18.18 3.84 1.37
N SER A 490 -19.32 4.39 1.79
CA SER A 490 -19.57 5.83 1.91
C SER A 490 -20.22 6.22 3.25
N GLY A 491 -20.05 7.47 3.64
CA GLY A 491 -20.78 8.14 4.73
C GLY A 491 -21.75 9.17 4.13
N HIS A 492 -21.71 10.41 4.61
CA HIS A 492 -22.35 11.61 4.05
C HIS A 492 -23.89 11.64 4.08
N ALA A 493 -24.56 10.54 3.73
CA ALA A 493 -26.02 10.43 3.77
C ALA A 493 -26.58 10.18 5.17
N HIS A 494 -25.73 9.78 6.11
CA HIS A 494 -26.06 9.53 7.52
C HIS A 494 -27.14 8.46 7.75
N ARG A 495 -27.54 7.74 6.69
CA ARG A 495 -28.61 6.74 6.68
C ARG A 495 -28.04 5.40 6.20
N PRO A 496 -28.14 4.34 7.01
CA PRO A 496 -27.56 3.04 6.68
C PRO A 496 -28.22 2.46 5.43
N SER A 497 -27.42 1.97 4.49
CA SER A 497 -27.91 1.24 3.31
C SER A 497 -26.86 0.28 2.78
N ALA A 498 -27.30 -0.83 2.19
CA ALA A 498 -26.46 -1.77 1.47
C ALA A 498 -27.19 -2.25 0.22
N ARG A 499 -26.64 -1.98 -0.96
CA ARG A 499 -27.27 -2.32 -2.25
C ARG A 499 -26.25 -2.86 -3.22
N GLU A 500 -26.57 -3.98 -3.87
CA GLU A 500 -25.76 -4.54 -4.94
C GLU A 500 -26.27 -4.07 -6.31
N VAL A 501 -25.39 -3.44 -7.10
CA VAL A 501 -25.70 -3.02 -8.48
C VAL A 501 -24.50 -3.30 -9.37
N GLY A 502 -24.72 -4.06 -10.44
CA GLY A 502 -23.67 -4.38 -11.42
C GLY A 502 -22.53 -5.23 -10.84
N GLY A 503 -22.82 -6.07 -9.83
CA GLY A 503 -21.83 -6.88 -9.12
C GLY A 503 -20.98 -6.12 -8.10
N VAL A 504 -21.32 -4.85 -7.82
CA VAL A 504 -20.64 -4.00 -6.83
C VAL A 504 -21.59 -3.69 -5.68
N TRP A 505 -21.11 -3.85 -4.45
CA TRP A 505 -21.84 -3.47 -3.24
C TRP A 505 -21.61 -2.00 -2.89
N PHE A 506 -22.69 -1.24 -2.76
CA PHE A 506 -22.70 0.14 -2.27
C PHE A 506 -23.18 0.12 -0.83
N VAL A 507 -22.31 0.49 0.10
CA VAL A 507 -22.57 0.43 1.55
C VAL A 507 -22.45 1.83 2.13
N ASN A 508 -23.57 2.40 2.56
CA ASN A 508 -23.56 3.57 3.41
C ASN A 508 -23.45 3.13 4.87
N THR A 509 -22.50 3.65 5.64
CA THR A 509 -22.26 3.23 7.03
C THR A 509 -23.41 3.62 7.98
N GLY A 510 -24.27 4.55 7.57
CA GLY A 510 -25.03 5.36 8.52
C GLY A 510 -24.08 6.33 9.21
N SER A 511 -24.46 6.82 10.39
CA SER A 511 -23.65 7.77 11.15
C SER A 511 -23.38 7.28 12.57
N VAL A 512 -22.12 7.35 12.99
CA VAL A 512 -21.70 7.07 14.36
C VAL A 512 -22.24 8.15 15.30
N GLY A 513 -22.04 9.42 14.94
CA GLY A 513 -22.24 10.52 15.88
C GLY A 513 -23.43 11.42 15.59
N ARG A 514 -23.97 11.40 14.38
CA ARG A 514 -25.05 12.29 13.91
C ARG A 514 -26.05 11.57 13.01
N PRO A 515 -26.75 10.51 13.47
CA PRO A 515 -27.77 9.84 12.66
C PRO A 515 -28.86 10.83 12.21
N ASP A 516 -29.35 10.68 10.99
CA ASP A 516 -30.36 11.56 10.39
C ASP A 516 -31.72 10.84 10.14
N ASP A 517 -31.93 9.65 10.72
CA ASP A 517 -33.11 8.80 10.52
C ASP A 517 -34.05 8.66 11.73
N GLY A 518 -33.83 9.46 12.78
CA GLY A 518 -34.69 9.53 13.96
C GLY A 518 -34.38 8.48 15.04
N ASP A 519 -33.34 7.67 14.88
CA ASP A 519 -32.80 6.81 15.94
C ASP A 519 -31.48 7.39 16.45
N PRO A 520 -31.42 7.92 17.69
CA PRO A 520 -30.23 8.60 18.21
C PRO A 520 -29.07 7.65 18.53
N ARG A 521 -29.27 6.33 18.49
CA ARG A 521 -28.18 5.38 18.72
C ARG A 521 -27.17 5.44 17.59
N ALA A 522 -25.89 5.32 17.96
CA ALA A 522 -24.78 5.28 17.01
C ALA A 522 -24.97 4.14 16.01
N CYS A 523 -24.73 4.41 14.73
CA CYS A 523 -24.86 3.43 13.65
C CYS A 523 -23.52 3.16 12.99
N TYR A 524 -23.25 1.88 12.71
CA TYR A 524 -22.11 1.46 11.91
C TYR A 524 -22.44 0.13 11.20
N ALA A 525 -21.55 -0.38 10.35
CA ALA A 525 -21.71 -1.68 9.71
C ALA A 525 -20.54 -2.62 9.98
N LEU A 526 -20.81 -3.91 10.07
CA LEU A 526 -19.82 -4.98 9.99
C LEU A 526 -19.84 -5.58 8.59
N LEU A 527 -18.67 -5.64 7.95
CA LEU A 527 -18.42 -6.32 6.70
C LEU A 527 -17.64 -7.60 6.97
N GLN A 528 -18.22 -8.74 6.63
CA GLN A 528 -17.54 -10.03 6.63
C GLN A 528 -17.13 -10.37 5.19
N THR A 529 -15.91 -10.85 4.99
CA THR A 529 -15.42 -11.20 3.64
C THR A 529 -15.88 -12.58 3.17
N SER A 530 -16.02 -13.57 4.05
CA SER A 530 -16.33 -14.95 3.65
C SER A 530 -17.15 -15.73 4.70
N PRO A 531 -18.41 -16.12 4.42
CA PRO A 531 -19.23 -15.63 3.32
C PRO A 531 -19.39 -14.11 3.41
N PHE A 532 -19.55 -13.48 2.25
CA PHE A 532 -19.73 -12.04 2.20
C PHE A 532 -21.05 -11.63 2.83
N SER A 533 -20.99 -10.70 3.78
CA SER A 533 -22.19 -10.11 4.37
C SER A 533 -21.89 -8.74 4.92
N VAL A 534 -22.88 -7.84 4.85
CA VAL A 534 -22.85 -6.53 5.49
C VAL A 534 -24.03 -6.44 6.46
N CYS A 535 -23.77 -6.06 7.71
CA CYS A 535 -24.78 -5.93 8.75
C CYS A 535 -24.64 -4.60 9.47
N HIS A 536 -25.67 -3.76 9.40
CA HIS A 536 -25.75 -2.52 10.18
C HIS A 536 -26.18 -2.78 11.61
N LEU A 537 -25.54 -2.09 12.54
CA LEU A 537 -25.74 -2.24 13.98
C LEU A 537 -26.03 -0.88 14.61
N ARG A 538 -26.87 -0.90 15.66
CA ARG A 538 -27.17 0.26 16.50
C ARG A 538 -26.60 0.04 17.88
N VAL A 539 -25.81 1.01 18.36
CA VAL A 539 -25.10 0.94 19.63
C VAL A 539 -25.57 2.08 20.52
N PRO A 540 -26.14 1.80 21.71
CA PRO A 540 -26.39 2.84 22.69
C PRO A 540 -25.06 3.39 23.21
N TYR A 541 -25.02 4.69 23.47
CA TYR A 541 -23.88 5.37 24.07
C TYR A 541 -24.35 6.38 25.10
N ASP A 542 -23.42 6.90 25.89
CA ASP A 542 -23.67 7.95 26.88
C ASP A 542 -23.93 9.29 26.16
N VAL A 543 -25.19 9.49 25.76
CA VAL A 543 -25.63 10.69 25.04
C VAL A 543 -25.68 11.90 25.97
N GLU A 544 -25.96 11.67 27.25
CA GLU A 544 -25.97 12.65 28.32
C GLU A 544 -24.61 13.33 28.44
N ARG A 545 -23.50 12.58 28.38
CA ARG A 545 -22.13 13.14 28.36
C ARG A 545 -21.92 14.06 27.16
N THR A 546 -22.40 13.70 25.97
CA THR A 546 -22.28 14.55 24.78
C THR A 546 -23.12 15.82 24.94
N VAL A 547 -24.36 15.70 25.41
CA VAL A 547 -25.27 16.84 25.62
C VAL A 547 -24.73 17.80 26.69
N ALA A 548 -24.27 17.27 27.82
CA ALA A 548 -23.69 18.08 28.89
C ALA A 548 -22.49 18.89 28.38
N ALA A 549 -21.58 18.25 27.63
CA ALA A 549 -20.42 18.93 27.06
C ALA A 549 -20.81 20.00 26.02
N VAL A 550 -21.86 19.80 25.22
CA VAL A 550 -22.39 20.84 24.31
C VAL A 550 -22.87 22.06 25.10
N LEU A 551 -23.63 21.84 26.18
CA LEU A 551 -24.18 22.93 26.99
C LEU A 551 -23.08 23.67 27.79
N GLU A 552 -22.15 22.93 28.39
CA GLU A 552 -21.00 23.50 29.11
C GLU A 552 -20.07 24.32 28.20
N ALA A 553 -19.91 23.90 26.95
CA ALA A 553 -19.19 24.63 25.92
C ALA A 553 -19.88 25.93 25.46
N GLY A 554 -21.13 26.17 25.88
CA GLY A 554 -21.94 27.30 25.43
C GLY A 554 -22.36 27.21 23.95
N LEU A 555 -22.37 25.99 23.39
CA LEU A 555 -22.87 25.74 22.03
C LEU A 555 -24.41 25.79 22.00
N PRO A 556 -25.02 26.04 20.82
CA PRO A 556 -26.47 26.15 20.70
C PRO A 556 -27.20 24.89 21.20
N PRO A 557 -28.33 25.02 21.93
CA PRO A 557 -29.13 23.86 22.37
C PRO A 557 -29.61 22.98 21.23
N SER A 558 -29.74 23.53 20.01
CA SER A 558 -30.03 22.77 18.79
C SER A 558 -28.99 21.68 18.53
N PHE A 559 -27.71 21.89 18.88
CA PHE A 559 -26.67 20.86 18.69
C PHE A 559 -26.88 19.68 19.63
N ALA A 560 -27.28 19.92 20.87
CA ALA A 560 -27.65 18.85 21.80
C ALA A 560 -28.84 18.05 21.28
N ARG A 561 -29.83 18.73 20.68
CA ARG A 561 -31.01 18.09 20.10
C ARG A 561 -30.71 17.20 18.90
N ILE A 562 -29.72 17.55 18.07
CA ILE A 562 -29.26 16.66 16.98
C ILE A 562 -28.89 15.28 17.54
N PHE A 563 -28.14 15.26 18.65
CA PHE A 563 -27.70 14.00 19.28
C PHE A 563 -28.82 13.28 20.03
N LEU A 564 -29.76 14.01 20.65
CA LEU A 564 -30.89 13.41 21.37
C LEU A 564 -31.98 12.85 20.45
N GLU A 565 -32.24 13.52 19.33
CA GLU A 565 -33.36 13.17 18.43
C GLU A 565 -32.91 12.31 17.24
N GLY A 566 -31.61 12.26 16.93
CA GLY A 566 -31.11 11.59 15.73
C GLY A 566 -31.67 12.22 14.45
N ARG A 567 -31.75 13.55 14.42
CA ARG A 567 -32.29 14.33 13.29
C ARG A 567 -31.32 15.43 12.88
N PRO A 568 -31.26 15.75 11.57
CA PRO A 568 -30.41 16.82 11.10
C PRO A 568 -30.90 18.18 11.64
N LEU A 569 -29.97 19.13 11.79
CA LEU A 569 -30.26 20.48 12.27
C LEU A 569 -31.44 21.15 11.55
N ASP A 570 -31.54 20.96 10.23
CA ASP A 570 -32.55 21.58 9.39
C ASP A 570 -33.97 21.00 9.62
N ALA A 571 -34.09 19.88 10.35
CA ALA A 571 -35.35 19.19 10.65
C ALA A 571 -35.82 19.35 12.11
N LEU A 572 -35.10 20.13 12.93
CA LEU A 572 -35.47 20.39 14.32
C LEU A 572 -36.49 21.54 14.40
N ASP A 573 -37.67 21.27 14.97
CA ASP A 573 -38.68 22.31 15.28
C ASP A 573 -38.19 23.20 16.43
N GLY A 574 -38.50 24.50 16.49
CA GLY A 574 -37.94 25.47 17.47
C GLY A 574 -38.28 25.32 18.97
N GLY A 575 -38.57 24.12 19.48
CA GLY A 575 -38.89 23.85 20.89
C GLY A 575 -37.68 23.80 21.84
N GLU A 576 -37.90 24.12 23.12
CA GLU A 576 -36.90 24.10 24.20
C GLU A 576 -36.50 22.66 24.61
N VAL A 577 -35.24 22.49 25.02
CA VAL A 577 -34.69 21.22 25.54
C VAL A 577 -35.07 21.07 27.01
N SER A 578 -35.96 20.13 27.37
CA SER A 578 -36.17 19.73 28.77
C SER A 578 -35.31 18.51 29.10
N VAL A 579 -34.19 18.71 29.79
CA VAL A 579 -33.45 17.61 30.43
C VAL A 579 -34.14 17.29 31.74
N SER A 580 -34.87 16.18 31.83
CA SER A 580 -35.39 15.69 33.11
C SER A 580 -34.27 14.95 33.84
N CYS A 581 -33.53 15.66 34.70
CA CYS A 581 -32.71 15.03 35.72
C CYS A 581 -33.64 14.34 36.74
N THR A 582 -33.85 13.04 36.61
CA THR A 582 -34.33 12.22 37.73
C THR A 582 -33.14 11.90 38.61
N VAL A 583 -32.92 12.71 39.63
CA VAL A 583 -32.17 12.30 40.81
C VAL A 583 -33.14 11.45 41.63
N GLU A 584 -33.00 10.13 41.59
CA GLU A 584 -33.64 9.26 42.56
C GLU A 584 -32.94 9.49 43.91
N GLU A 585 -33.53 10.33 44.74
CA GLU A 585 -33.22 10.38 46.17
C GLU A 585 -33.92 9.19 46.84
N ASP A 586 -33.15 8.14 47.11
CA ASP A 586 -33.54 7.04 48.00
C ASP A 586 -33.75 7.60 49.41
N HIS A 587 -35.01 7.87 49.75
CA HIS A 587 -35.46 7.97 51.12
C HIS A 587 -35.67 6.56 51.69
N GLU A 588 -34.67 6.03 52.38
CA GLU A 588 -34.86 4.95 53.35
C GLU A 588 -35.51 5.53 54.63
N GLU A 589 -36.81 5.31 54.80
CA GLU A 589 -37.43 5.20 56.11
C GLU A 589 -37.53 3.71 56.49
N GLY A 590 -36.90 3.32 57.60
CA GLY A 590 -36.95 1.98 58.17
C GLY A 590 -36.01 1.81 59.35
#